data_AF-A0A2N0B9K1-F1
#
_entry.id   AF-A0A2N0B9K1-F1
#
_cell.length_a   1.000
_cell.length_b   1.000
_cell.length_c   1.000
_cell.angle_alpha   90.00
_cell.angle_beta   90.00
_cell.angle_gamma   90.00
#
_symmetry.space_group_name_H-M   'P 1'
#
loop_
_entity.id
_entity.type
_entity.pdbx_description
1 polymer ?
#
loop_
_entity_poly.entity_id
_entity_poly.type
_entity_poly.pdbx_seq_one_letter_code
_entity_poly.pdbx_strand_id
1 'polypeptide(L)'
;MNQDSLYDPEKYETLMPSYLYLRNEADATDQEAVFLSPKEIEILYQIRNHTTLEGFFSGKILKVWKDEGSKPIYVNVLKKLSEFGLIFVFPEFRLQQETGQLNVSLCLVSEKGFKPSNRENLKEIYLNSLSKSSFAIQNYILGSEPFQISELISVLEYLISGRAGTFVRDSFNVKKWITSFTFFELLKEEAIEDSCEIIMETIRENGHVAVTKTVGLFHVTHDFAGKAFDVLKSFYLNQFSKKLREEYPDAWESVLNHRKEFRIDDNFPLVGIEERFVSEELRIIGENLTGMIPDSYNDFLILANYISEKNDQERILRSTNEELKSIKMLKTMMSMKSDTLSQFVTINLEEDKEFTHSVVDNLRRDPDCIVCDWYEKGKKITCLCYKKEETLFSLIQIMTEKYPFKTDLIKNFLFLVKKEKNEIGLLYQRPEFKNTILKLKYVCYKNNLSWFSKVLAILGAYGMLETSLDHEESVTQFEQLTREIEYKENRKKQLEKIRSVWLGEIQSN
;
A
#
# COMPACT_ATOMS: atom_id res chain seq x y z
N MET A 1 -20.55 -20.42 4.98
CA MET A 1 -19.58 -19.41 5.41
C MET A 1 -19.90 -19.06 6.85
N ASN A 2 -19.16 -19.61 7.82
CA ASN A 2 -19.33 -19.25 9.23
C ASN A 2 -18.78 -17.84 9.43
N GLN A 3 -19.65 -16.89 9.77
CA GLN A 3 -19.31 -15.47 9.98
C GLN A 3 -18.60 -15.21 11.33
N ASP A 4 -18.36 -16.24 12.14
CA ASP A 4 -17.92 -16.08 13.54
C ASP A 4 -16.45 -16.47 13.81
N SER A 5 -15.72 -17.00 12.82
CA SER A 5 -14.29 -17.33 13.01
C SER A 5 -13.42 -16.08 12.90
N LEU A 6 -12.55 -15.84 13.88
CA LEU A 6 -11.58 -14.75 13.88
C LEU A 6 -10.24 -15.14 13.24
N TYR A 7 -10.12 -16.37 12.72
CA TYR A 7 -8.92 -16.92 12.08
C TYR A 7 -9.28 -17.61 10.76
N ASP A 8 -8.27 -17.88 9.91
CA ASP A 8 -8.44 -18.63 8.65
C ASP A 8 -8.69 -20.13 8.92
N PRO A 9 -9.90 -20.65 8.69
CA PRO A 9 -10.22 -22.04 8.99
C PRO A 9 -9.56 -23.05 8.05
N GLU A 10 -9.25 -22.67 6.80
CA GLU A 10 -8.65 -23.59 5.81
C GLU A 10 -7.19 -23.90 6.18
N LYS A 11 -6.48 -22.88 6.65
CA LYS A 11 -5.07 -22.98 7.05
C LYS A 11 -4.84 -23.91 8.24
N TYR A 12 -5.73 -23.86 9.22
CA TYR A 12 -5.61 -24.65 10.45
C TYR A 12 -6.52 -25.87 10.47
N GLU A 13 -7.09 -26.28 9.34
CA GLU A 13 -8.03 -27.40 9.26
C GLU A 13 -7.42 -28.69 9.84
N THR A 14 -6.16 -28.99 9.50
CA THR A 14 -5.44 -30.18 9.95
C THR A 14 -4.73 -30.03 11.29
N LEU A 15 -4.67 -28.81 11.85
CA LEU A 15 -4.00 -28.56 13.13
C LEU A 15 -4.81 -29.20 14.27
N MET A 16 -4.24 -30.21 14.92
CA MET A 16 -4.80 -30.81 16.13
C MET A 16 -3.65 -31.13 17.10
N PRO A 17 -3.19 -30.16 17.89
CA PRO A 17 -2.04 -30.36 18.76
C PRO A 17 -2.30 -31.45 19.80
N SER A 18 -1.27 -32.23 20.10
CA SER A 18 -1.32 -33.37 21.03
C SER A 18 -1.82 -32.96 22.43
N TYR A 19 -1.53 -31.73 22.86
CA TYR A 19 -1.93 -31.21 24.16
C TYR A 19 -3.41 -30.79 24.25
N LEU A 20 -4.16 -30.77 23.14
CA LEU A 20 -5.62 -30.62 23.14
C LEU A 20 -6.35 -31.96 23.42
N TYR A 21 -5.63 -33.09 23.43
CA TYR A 21 -6.17 -34.38 23.83
C TYR A 21 -6.27 -34.45 25.37
N LEU A 22 -7.36 -33.90 25.90
CA LEU A 22 -7.63 -33.91 27.33
C LEU A 22 -8.22 -35.25 27.79
N ARG A 23 -7.81 -35.67 28.98
CA ARG A 23 -8.31 -36.86 29.67
C ARG A 23 -9.63 -36.56 30.36
N ASN A 24 -10.40 -37.62 30.61
CA ASN A 24 -11.46 -37.57 31.60
C ASN A 24 -11.00 -38.25 32.90
N GLU A 25 -11.60 -37.89 34.03
CA GLU A 25 -11.36 -38.55 35.32
C GLU A 25 -11.78 -40.04 35.30
N ALA A 26 -12.58 -40.44 34.30
CA ALA A 26 -13.02 -41.81 34.02
C ALA A 26 -12.27 -42.50 32.87
N ASP A 27 -11.17 -41.94 32.35
CA ASP A 27 -10.35 -42.62 31.31
C ASP A 27 -9.74 -43.90 31.90
N ALA A 28 -10.40 -45.02 31.63
CA ALA A 28 -10.01 -46.37 32.05
C ALA A 28 -9.30 -47.10 30.91
N THR A 29 -8.42 -46.42 30.18
CA THR A 29 -7.52 -47.04 29.19
C THR A 29 -6.12 -47.09 29.78
N ASP A 30 -5.85 -48.21 30.46
CA ASP A 30 -4.54 -48.74 30.89
C ASP A 30 -3.66 -47.92 31.85
N GLN A 31 -4.15 -46.80 32.41
CA GLN A 31 -3.52 -46.10 33.55
C GLN A 31 -4.57 -45.82 34.63
N GLU A 32 -4.19 -45.96 35.91
CA GLU A 32 -5.06 -45.88 37.09
C GLU A 32 -5.98 -44.64 37.07
N ALA A 33 -7.22 -44.81 37.54
CA ALA A 33 -8.18 -43.73 37.70
C ALA A 33 -7.58 -42.57 38.51
N VAL A 34 -7.72 -41.33 38.02
CA VAL A 34 -7.11 -40.16 38.67
C VAL A 34 -7.90 -39.83 39.93
N PHE A 35 -7.31 -40.05 41.10
CA PHE A 35 -7.91 -39.69 42.39
C PHE A 35 -7.85 -38.18 42.62
N LEU A 36 -8.99 -37.52 42.44
CA LEU A 36 -9.18 -36.10 42.69
C LEU A 36 -9.85 -35.85 44.05
N SER A 37 -9.40 -34.81 44.76
CA SER A 37 -10.07 -34.35 45.98
C SER A 37 -11.39 -33.64 45.66
N PRO A 38 -12.36 -33.53 46.60
CA PRO A 38 -13.64 -32.86 46.34
C PRO A 38 -13.49 -31.43 45.80
N LYS A 39 -12.46 -30.72 46.25
CA LYS A 39 -12.15 -29.35 45.81
C LYS A 39 -11.57 -29.31 44.38
N GLU A 40 -10.78 -30.31 44.00
CA GLU A 40 -10.24 -30.45 42.63
C GLU A 40 -11.38 -30.74 41.64
N ILE A 41 -12.31 -31.62 42.04
CA ILE A 41 -13.51 -31.95 41.27
C ILE A 41 -14.40 -30.71 41.07
N GLU A 42 -14.64 -29.93 42.14
CA GLU A 42 -15.43 -28.71 42.06
C GLU A 42 -14.86 -27.71 41.04
N ILE A 43 -13.54 -27.46 41.10
CA ILE A 43 -12.85 -26.54 40.17
C ILE A 43 -12.91 -27.07 38.73
N LEU A 44 -12.67 -28.38 38.53
CA LEU A 44 -12.77 -29.00 37.21
C LEU A 44 -14.17 -28.87 36.62
N TYR A 45 -15.23 -29.08 37.41
CA TYR A 45 -16.61 -28.88 36.96
C TYR A 45 -16.91 -27.43 36.60
N GLN A 46 -16.40 -26.47 37.37
CA GLN A 46 -16.54 -25.04 37.04
C GLN A 46 -15.88 -24.71 35.70
N ILE A 47 -14.65 -25.18 35.45
CA ILE A 47 -13.94 -24.98 34.17
C ILE A 47 -14.74 -25.60 33.02
N ARG A 48 -15.16 -26.86 33.17
CA ARG A 48 -15.96 -27.58 32.17
C ARG A 48 -17.22 -26.83 31.82
N ASN A 49 -18.00 -26.39 32.82
CA ASN A 49 -19.29 -25.72 32.58
C ASN A 49 -19.15 -24.48 31.70
N HIS A 50 -18.06 -23.72 31.86
CA HIS A 50 -17.76 -22.50 31.11
C HIS A 50 -17.02 -22.75 29.79
N THR A 51 -16.52 -23.96 29.55
CA THR A 51 -15.83 -24.33 28.30
C THR A 51 -16.85 -24.62 27.18
N THR A 52 -17.36 -23.56 26.57
CA THR A 52 -18.24 -23.61 25.38
C THR A 52 -17.92 -22.44 24.45
N LEU A 53 -18.24 -22.56 23.15
CA LEU A 53 -18.09 -21.45 22.19
C LEU A 53 -18.89 -20.21 22.61
N GLU A 54 -20.14 -20.40 23.02
CA GLU A 54 -20.97 -19.33 23.58
C GLU A 54 -20.32 -18.71 24.84
N GLY A 55 -19.73 -19.54 25.70
CA GLY A 55 -18.96 -19.11 26.87
C GLY A 55 -17.75 -18.25 26.50
N PHE A 56 -17.05 -18.60 25.43
CA PHE A 56 -15.93 -17.82 24.90
C PHE A 56 -16.38 -16.46 24.34
N PHE A 57 -17.41 -16.42 23.49
CA PHE A 57 -17.91 -15.16 22.93
C PHE A 57 -18.56 -14.25 23.97
N SER A 58 -19.19 -14.83 25.01
CA SER A 58 -19.74 -14.07 26.15
C SER A 58 -18.71 -13.71 27.23
N GLY A 59 -17.43 -14.08 27.05
CA GLY A 59 -16.34 -13.74 27.97
C GLY A 59 -16.37 -14.50 29.31
N LYS A 60 -17.12 -15.60 29.39
CA LYS A 60 -17.32 -16.40 30.60
C LYS A 60 -16.30 -17.51 30.80
N ILE A 61 -15.38 -17.73 29.85
CA ILE A 61 -14.25 -18.67 30.01
C ILE A 61 -13.44 -18.27 31.24
N LEU A 62 -13.19 -19.23 32.13
CA LEU A 62 -12.44 -19.00 33.35
C LEU A 62 -10.98 -18.66 33.05
N LYS A 63 -10.44 -17.69 33.79
CA LYS A 63 -9.13 -17.11 33.58
C LYS A 63 -8.37 -16.98 34.89
N VAL A 64 -7.05 -17.11 34.80
CA VAL A 64 -6.12 -16.75 35.87
C VAL A 64 -5.46 -15.42 35.49
N TRP A 65 -5.59 -14.43 36.37
CA TRP A 65 -5.01 -13.10 36.18
C TRP A 65 -3.71 -12.95 36.99
N LYS A 66 -2.81 -12.09 36.52
CA LYS A 66 -1.49 -11.83 37.15
C LYS A 66 -1.60 -11.27 38.56
N ASP A 67 -2.59 -10.39 38.79
CA ASP A 67 -2.70 -9.57 40.01
C ASP A 67 -3.80 -10.03 40.96
N GLU A 68 -4.60 -11.03 40.58
CA GLU A 68 -5.53 -11.64 41.51
C GLU A 68 -4.71 -12.53 42.44
N GLY A 69 -4.73 -12.20 43.75
CA GLY A 69 -4.11 -12.95 44.84
C GLY A 69 -4.68 -14.36 44.99
N SER A 70 -4.49 -15.17 43.95
CA SER A 70 -4.83 -16.57 43.88
C SER A 70 -4.03 -17.26 44.97
N LYS A 71 -4.74 -17.70 46.01
CA LYS A 71 -4.14 -18.41 47.13
C LYS A 71 -3.26 -19.53 46.55
N PRO A 72 -2.01 -19.73 46.99
CA PRO A 72 -1.09 -20.75 46.45
C PRO A 72 -1.71 -22.15 46.29
N ILE A 73 -2.69 -22.46 47.15
CA ILE A 73 -3.50 -23.68 47.12
C ILE A 73 -4.28 -23.86 45.81
N TYR A 74 -4.79 -22.78 45.21
CA TYR A 74 -5.55 -22.81 43.95
C TYR A 74 -4.64 -23.10 42.75
N VAL A 75 -3.45 -22.51 42.72
CA VAL A 75 -2.45 -22.73 41.66
C VAL A 75 -1.93 -24.16 41.68
N ASN A 76 -1.65 -24.72 42.86
CA ASN A 76 -1.23 -26.12 42.99
C ASN A 76 -2.30 -27.10 42.49
N VAL A 77 -3.58 -26.79 42.70
CA VAL A 77 -4.69 -27.59 42.15
C VAL A 77 -4.73 -27.51 40.62
N LEU A 78 -4.62 -26.31 40.05
CA LEU A 78 -4.59 -26.14 38.58
C LEU A 78 -3.38 -26.84 37.96
N LYS A 79 -2.21 -26.76 38.60
CA LYS A 79 -1.00 -27.46 38.16
C LYS A 79 -1.21 -28.96 38.11
N LYS A 80 -1.74 -29.54 39.18
CA LYS A 80 -2.09 -30.96 39.26
C LYS A 80 -3.07 -31.35 38.14
N LEU A 81 -4.14 -30.59 37.93
CA LEU A 81 -5.13 -30.85 36.88
C LEU A 81 -4.52 -30.77 35.46
N SER A 82 -3.59 -29.83 35.23
CA SER A 82 -2.86 -29.66 33.97
C SER A 82 -1.89 -30.83 33.71
N GLU A 83 -1.15 -31.26 34.72
CA GLU A 83 -0.21 -32.40 34.66
C GLU A 83 -0.95 -33.71 34.35
N PHE A 84 -2.13 -33.92 34.93
CA PHE A 84 -2.99 -35.06 34.59
C PHE A 84 -3.70 -34.93 33.23
N GLY A 85 -3.50 -33.82 32.51
CA GLY A 85 -4.13 -33.57 31.22
C GLY A 85 -5.66 -33.44 31.30
N LEU A 86 -6.21 -33.03 32.44
CA LEU A 86 -7.66 -32.83 32.63
C LEU A 86 -8.12 -31.43 32.21
N ILE A 87 -7.20 -30.47 32.22
CA ILE A 87 -7.39 -29.11 31.73
C ILE A 87 -6.29 -28.75 30.76
N PHE A 88 -6.61 -27.88 29.81
CA PHE A 88 -5.62 -27.18 28.98
C PHE A 88 -5.57 -25.72 29.39
N VAL A 89 -4.35 -25.20 29.50
CA VAL A 89 -4.08 -23.83 29.90
C VAL A 89 -3.27 -23.16 28.79
N PHE A 90 -3.71 -21.98 28.35
CA PHE A 90 -3.04 -21.22 27.30
C PHE A 90 -3.12 -19.70 27.56
N PRO A 91 -2.18 -18.89 27.02
CA PRO A 91 -2.19 -17.45 27.24
C PRO A 91 -3.23 -16.74 26.36
N GLU A 92 -3.86 -15.71 26.92
CA GLU A 92 -4.66 -14.72 26.18
C GLU A 92 -4.20 -13.30 26.55
N PHE A 93 -3.91 -12.50 25.54
CA PHE A 93 -3.53 -11.10 25.67
C PHE A 93 -4.73 -10.18 25.53
N ARG A 94 -4.80 -9.16 26.37
CA ARG A 94 -5.86 -8.14 26.35
C ARG A 94 -5.30 -6.74 26.50
N LEU A 95 -5.72 -5.85 25.61
CA LEU A 95 -5.41 -4.43 25.71
C LEU A 95 -6.48 -3.73 26.55
N GLN A 96 -6.08 -3.15 27.67
CA GLN A 96 -6.96 -2.28 28.45
C GLN A 96 -6.99 -0.89 27.81
N GLN A 97 -8.14 -0.52 27.22
CA GLN A 97 -8.28 0.76 26.52
C GLN A 97 -8.09 1.99 27.44
N GLU A 98 -8.46 1.86 28.72
CA GLU A 98 -8.38 2.95 29.70
C GLU A 98 -6.95 3.28 30.14
N THR A 99 -6.11 2.25 30.29
CA THR A 99 -4.73 2.37 30.80
C THR A 99 -3.67 2.27 29.69
N GLY A 100 -4.06 1.80 28.50
CA GLY A 100 -3.14 1.49 27.41
C GLY A 100 -2.22 0.29 27.70
N GLN A 101 -2.47 -0.46 28.78
CA GLN A 101 -1.61 -1.59 29.18
C GLN A 101 -2.04 -2.90 28.53
N LEU A 102 -1.04 -3.70 28.14
CA LEU A 102 -1.22 -5.05 27.64
C LEU A 102 -1.14 -6.04 28.81
N ASN A 103 -2.25 -6.71 29.11
CA ASN A 103 -2.34 -7.70 30.17
C ASN A 103 -2.36 -9.11 29.60
N VAL A 104 -1.68 -10.02 30.31
CA VAL A 104 -1.68 -11.45 30.02
C VAL A 104 -2.57 -12.15 31.03
N SER A 105 -3.48 -13.00 30.55
CA SER A 105 -4.31 -13.89 31.35
C SER A 105 -4.12 -15.32 30.87
N LEU A 106 -4.27 -16.32 31.75
CA LEU A 106 -4.27 -17.72 31.34
C LEU A 106 -5.70 -18.24 31.26
N CYS A 107 -6.12 -18.68 30.09
CA CYS A 107 -7.44 -19.28 29.87
C CYS A 107 -7.41 -20.74 30.27
N LEU A 108 -8.47 -21.17 30.97
CA LEU A 108 -8.64 -22.54 31.44
C LEU A 108 -9.76 -23.19 30.64
N VAL A 109 -9.47 -24.29 29.95
CA VAL A 109 -10.47 -25.06 29.22
C VAL A 109 -10.39 -26.55 29.56
N SER A 110 -11.52 -27.24 29.50
CA SER A 110 -11.61 -28.68 29.77
C SER A 110 -12.69 -29.34 28.94
N GLU A 111 -12.52 -30.62 28.62
CA GLU A 111 -13.50 -31.41 27.88
C GLU A 111 -14.64 -31.89 28.81
N LYS A 112 -15.90 -31.74 28.39
CA LYS A 112 -17.09 -32.27 29.11
C LYS A 112 -17.28 -33.79 28.92
N GLY A 113 -16.60 -34.41 27.96
CA GLY A 113 -16.62 -35.87 27.67
C GLY A 113 -16.20 -36.21 26.24
N PHE A 114 -15.87 -37.48 25.94
CA PHE A 114 -15.30 -37.95 24.65
C PHE A 114 -16.26 -37.86 23.47
N LYS A 115 -16.44 -36.65 22.92
CA LYS A 115 -17.12 -36.46 21.64
C LYS A 115 -16.19 -35.69 20.71
N PRO A 116 -15.99 -36.13 19.45
CA PRO A 116 -15.18 -35.40 18.49
C PRO A 116 -15.55 -33.92 18.37
N SER A 117 -16.84 -33.58 18.47
CA SER A 117 -17.35 -32.21 18.47
C SER A 117 -16.80 -31.35 19.61
N ASN A 118 -16.50 -31.92 20.78
CA ASN A 118 -15.97 -31.17 21.91
C ASN A 118 -14.51 -30.77 21.68
N ARG A 119 -13.75 -31.57 20.92
CA ARG A 119 -12.35 -31.29 20.59
C ARG A 119 -12.23 -30.17 19.57
N GLU A 120 -13.06 -30.20 18.53
CA GLU A 120 -13.15 -29.09 17.59
C GLU A 120 -13.56 -27.79 18.29
N ASN A 121 -14.51 -27.84 19.23
CA ASN A 121 -14.85 -26.66 20.03
C ASN A 121 -13.65 -26.14 20.86
N LEU A 122 -12.83 -27.01 21.44
CA LEU A 122 -11.63 -26.60 22.19
C LEU A 122 -10.60 -25.94 21.28
N LYS A 123 -10.36 -26.54 20.11
CA LYS A 123 -9.48 -25.99 19.07
C LYS A 123 -9.97 -24.61 18.61
N GLU A 124 -11.26 -24.48 18.34
CA GLU A 124 -11.86 -23.22 17.90
C GLU A 124 -11.80 -22.13 18.99
N ILE A 125 -12.02 -22.48 20.27
CA ILE A 125 -11.81 -21.55 21.40
C ILE A 125 -10.35 -21.10 21.47
N TYR A 126 -9.42 -22.04 21.34
CA TYR A 126 -7.97 -21.77 21.38
C TYR A 126 -7.55 -20.83 20.24
N LEU A 127 -7.84 -21.18 18.99
CA LEU A 127 -7.47 -20.38 17.82
C LEU A 127 -8.13 -18.99 17.83
N ASN A 128 -9.41 -18.89 18.19
CA ASN A 128 -10.06 -17.60 18.32
C ASN A 128 -9.46 -16.74 19.44
N SER A 129 -9.01 -17.34 20.55
CA SER A 129 -8.35 -16.60 21.63
C SER A 129 -6.96 -16.10 21.23
N LEU A 130 -6.20 -16.91 20.48
CA LEU A 130 -4.91 -16.48 19.93
C LEU A 130 -5.10 -15.37 18.89
N SER A 131 -6.09 -15.46 18.01
CA SER A 131 -6.42 -14.37 17.07
C SER A 131 -6.78 -13.07 17.81
N LYS A 132 -7.64 -13.14 18.84
CA LYS A 132 -7.93 -11.97 19.72
C LYS A 132 -6.66 -11.39 20.35
N SER A 133 -5.74 -12.27 20.77
CA SER A 133 -4.46 -11.88 21.34
C SER A 133 -3.57 -11.16 20.32
N SER A 134 -3.52 -11.65 19.08
CA SER A 134 -2.83 -11.00 17.95
C SER A 134 -3.34 -9.59 17.72
N PHE A 135 -4.65 -9.39 17.66
CA PHE A 135 -5.26 -8.06 17.53
C PHE A 135 -4.93 -7.15 18.72
N ALA A 136 -4.96 -7.67 19.96
CA ALA A 136 -4.63 -6.89 21.15
C ALA A 136 -3.16 -6.43 21.14
N ILE A 137 -2.23 -7.33 20.81
CA ILE A 137 -0.80 -7.04 20.70
C ILE A 137 -0.54 -6.02 19.58
N GLN A 138 -1.14 -6.23 18.42
CA GLN A 138 -1.01 -5.32 17.29
C GLN A 138 -1.48 -3.91 17.64
N ASN A 139 -2.66 -3.78 18.25
CA ASN A 139 -3.20 -2.48 18.66
C ASN A 139 -2.36 -1.82 19.76
N TYR A 140 -1.79 -2.61 20.68
CA TYR A 140 -0.86 -2.10 21.68
C TYR A 140 0.39 -1.48 21.03
N ILE A 141 0.95 -2.13 20.02
CA ILE A 141 2.13 -1.65 19.28
C ILE A 141 1.79 -0.39 18.47
N LEU A 142 0.65 -0.38 17.80
CA LEU A 142 0.17 0.78 17.03
C LEU A 142 -0.11 2.00 17.92
N GLY A 143 -0.55 1.78 19.16
CA GLY A 143 -0.80 2.83 20.15
C GLY A 143 0.44 3.25 20.96
N SER A 144 1.53 2.48 20.88
CA SER A 144 2.80 2.81 21.54
C SER A 144 3.55 3.89 20.76
N GLU A 145 4.48 4.61 21.41
CA GLU A 145 5.32 5.56 20.70
C GLU A 145 6.04 4.86 19.54
N PRO A 146 6.04 5.42 18.31
CA PRO A 146 6.69 4.77 17.18
C PRO A 146 8.21 4.74 17.35
N PHE A 147 8.86 3.83 16.62
CA PHE A 147 10.32 3.78 16.57
C PHE A 147 10.88 5.09 16.02
N GLN A 148 11.90 5.63 16.69
CA GLN A 148 12.62 6.81 16.22
C GLN A 148 13.64 6.44 15.14
N ILE A 149 14.08 7.42 14.34
CA ILE A 149 15.08 7.20 13.28
C ILE A 149 16.40 6.64 13.84
N SER A 150 16.83 7.11 15.01
CA SER A 150 18.04 6.62 15.70
C SER A 150 17.93 5.13 16.07
N GLU A 151 16.74 4.68 16.47
CA GLU A 151 16.47 3.28 16.76
C GLU A 151 16.46 2.45 15.47
N LEU A 152 15.84 2.95 14.40
CA LEU A 152 15.88 2.29 13.08
C LEU A 152 17.32 2.11 12.58
N ILE A 153 18.17 3.14 12.68
CA ILE A 153 19.59 3.05 12.28
C ILE A 153 20.28 1.91 13.05
N SER A 154 20.09 1.86 14.37
CA SER A 154 20.68 0.83 15.23
C SER A 154 20.19 -0.59 14.87
N VAL A 155 18.92 -0.72 14.51
CA VAL A 155 18.32 -1.98 14.02
C VAL A 155 18.93 -2.41 12.68
N LEU A 156 19.00 -1.52 11.70
CA LEU A 156 19.56 -1.84 10.39
C LEU A 156 21.06 -2.20 10.48
N GLU A 157 21.83 -1.48 11.30
CA GLU A 157 23.24 -1.79 11.56
C GLU A 157 23.41 -3.18 12.18
N TYR A 158 22.58 -3.54 13.17
CA TYR A 158 22.62 -4.87 13.76
C TYR A 158 22.33 -5.96 12.74
N LEU A 159 21.27 -5.79 11.94
CA LEU A 159 20.83 -6.82 10.99
C LEU A 159 21.89 -7.09 9.91
N ILE A 160 22.61 -6.06 9.48
CA ILE A 160 23.69 -6.15 8.49
C ILE A 160 25.00 -6.64 9.11
N SER A 161 25.35 -6.20 10.32
CA SER A 161 26.68 -6.45 10.91
C SER A 161 26.74 -7.67 11.84
N GLY A 162 25.60 -8.15 12.32
CA GLY A 162 25.50 -9.21 13.33
C GLY A 162 26.07 -8.81 14.70
N ARG A 163 26.50 -7.55 14.90
CA ARG A 163 27.05 -7.08 16.18
C ARG A 163 25.91 -6.70 17.11
N ALA A 164 25.78 -7.41 18.23
CA ALA A 164 24.76 -7.16 19.24
C ALA A 164 24.69 -5.67 19.61
N GLY A 165 23.60 -5.01 19.19
CA GLY A 165 23.22 -3.70 19.66
C GLY A 165 22.36 -3.85 20.91
N THR A 166 22.48 -2.91 21.85
CA THR A 166 21.50 -2.76 22.93
C THR A 166 20.27 -2.08 22.32
N PHE A 167 19.27 -2.87 21.93
CA PHE A 167 18.00 -2.31 21.49
C PHE A 167 17.26 -1.70 22.67
N VAL A 168 16.80 -0.46 22.51
CA VAL A 168 16.01 0.24 23.53
C VAL A 168 14.70 -0.51 23.82
N ARG A 169 14.22 -1.33 22.88
CA ARG A 169 12.96 -2.08 22.96
C ARG A 169 13.16 -3.58 22.77
N ASP A 170 13.80 -4.20 23.74
CA ASP A 170 13.75 -5.64 24.02
C ASP A 170 12.32 -6.19 24.28
N SER A 171 11.29 -5.36 24.10
CA SER A 171 10.02 -5.35 24.84
C SER A 171 8.82 -5.90 24.08
N PHE A 172 8.90 -6.19 22.78
CA PHE A 172 7.78 -6.77 22.00
C PHE A 172 8.03 -8.24 21.64
N ASN A 173 8.50 -9.02 22.61
CA ASN A 173 8.71 -10.44 22.48
C ASN A 173 7.58 -11.20 23.21
N VAL A 174 6.71 -11.84 22.43
CA VAL A 174 5.54 -12.59 22.93
C VAL A 174 5.97 -13.67 23.93
N LYS A 175 7.05 -14.42 23.64
CA LYS A 175 7.59 -15.44 24.55
C LYS A 175 8.05 -14.81 25.88
N LYS A 176 8.77 -13.69 25.84
CA LYS A 176 9.16 -12.94 27.06
C LYS A 176 7.93 -12.50 27.86
N TRP A 177 6.88 -11.99 27.22
CA TRP A 177 5.64 -11.60 27.94
C TRP A 177 4.94 -12.78 28.59
N ILE A 178 4.82 -13.92 27.90
CA ILE A 178 4.23 -15.14 28.45
C ILE A 178 5.06 -15.62 29.66
N THR A 179 6.39 -15.70 29.51
CA THR A 179 7.29 -16.16 30.59
C THR A 179 7.38 -15.19 31.77
N SER A 180 7.04 -13.90 31.57
CA SER A 180 6.97 -12.91 32.66
C SER A 180 5.73 -13.06 33.55
N PHE A 181 4.79 -13.94 33.18
CA PHE A 181 3.60 -14.21 33.97
C PHE A 181 3.93 -15.05 35.22
N THR A 182 3.37 -14.67 36.37
CA THR A 182 3.70 -15.25 37.69
C THR A 182 3.53 -16.77 37.74
N PHE A 183 2.57 -17.32 37.01
CA PHE A 183 2.27 -18.76 36.99
C PHE A 183 2.52 -19.40 35.62
N PHE A 184 3.58 -18.97 34.91
CA PHE A 184 3.94 -19.51 33.59
C PHE A 184 4.14 -21.03 33.60
N GLU A 185 4.50 -21.60 34.75
CA GLU A 185 4.63 -23.04 35.01
C GLU A 185 3.36 -23.88 34.77
N LEU A 186 2.19 -23.24 34.65
CA LEU A 186 0.94 -23.91 34.27
C LEU A 186 0.87 -24.23 32.76
N LEU A 187 1.67 -23.52 31.96
CA LEU A 187 1.73 -23.67 30.51
C LEU A 187 2.72 -24.77 30.13
N LYS A 188 2.32 -25.63 29.19
CA LYS A 188 3.24 -26.58 28.55
C LYS A 188 4.15 -25.83 27.58
N GLU A 189 5.41 -26.23 27.47
CA GLU A 189 6.40 -25.59 26.58
C GLU A 189 5.92 -25.60 25.12
N GLU A 190 5.43 -26.73 24.64
CA GLU A 190 4.81 -26.89 23.31
C GLU A 190 3.69 -25.87 23.06
N ALA A 191 2.82 -25.66 24.06
CA ALA A 191 1.71 -24.72 23.94
C ALA A 191 2.18 -23.25 23.90
N ILE A 192 3.30 -22.92 24.56
CA ILE A 192 3.91 -21.58 24.48
C ILE A 192 4.46 -21.35 23.08
N GLU A 193 5.14 -22.35 22.50
CA GLU A 193 5.73 -22.26 21.17
C GLU A 193 4.66 -22.11 20.09
N ASP A 194 3.67 -22.99 20.06
CA ASP A 194 2.54 -22.92 19.13
C ASP A 194 1.76 -21.60 19.28
N SER A 195 1.52 -21.14 20.51
CA SER A 195 0.87 -19.83 20.73
C SER A 195 1.70 -18.66 20.21
N CYS A 196 3.02 -18.68 20.38
CA CYS A 196 3.89 -17.64 19.83
C CYS A 196 3.85 -17.64 18.30
N GLU A 197 3.94 -18.82 17.67
CA GLU A 197 3.93 -18.96 16.23
C GLU A 197 2.62 -18.46 15.61
N ILE A 198 1.48 -18.97 16.08
CA ILE A 198 0.15 -18.58 15.58
C ILE A 198 -0.09 -17.09 15.76
N ILE A 199 0.29 -16.51 16.92
CA ILE A 199 0.12 -15.07 17.16
C ILE A 199 0.95 -14.26 16.16
N MET A 200 2.23 -14.58 16.02
CA MET A 200 3.15 -13.84 15.15
C MET A 200 2.77 -13.98 13.68
N GLU A 201 2.31 -15.15 13.26
CA GLU A 201 1.85 -15.39 11.91
C GLU A 201 0.56 -14.60 11.59
N THR A 202 -0.41 -14.59 12.51
CA THR A 202 -1.62 -13.77 12.38
C THR A 202 -1.30 -12.28 12.28
N ILE A 203 -0.35 -11.78 13.08
CA ILE A 203 0.08 -10.37 13.00
C ILE A 203 0.74 -10.07 11.64
N ARG A 204 1.55 -11.02 11.12
CA ARG A 204 2.22 -10.89 9.82
C ARG A 204 1.21 -10.78 8.69
N GLU A 205 0.17 -11.61 8.69
CA GLU A 205 -0.89 -11.61 7.67
C GLU A 205 -1.66 -10.29 7.63
N ASN A 206 -1.88 -9.67 8.80
CA ASN A 206 -2.55 -8.37 8.88
C ASN A 206 -1.73 -7.22 8.26
N GLY A 207 -0.41 -7.37 8.06
CA GLY A 207 0.45 -6.41 7.34
C GLY A 207 0.68 -5.04 8.01
N HIS A 208 0.02 -4.74 9.14
CA HIS A 208 0.13 -3.43 9.79
C HIS A 208 1.41 -3.25 10.63
N VAL A 209 2.01 -4.36 11.07
CA VAL A 209 3.22 -4.42 11.91
C VAL A 209 4.16 -5.45 11.28
N ALA A 210 5.44 -5.12 11.15
CA ALA A 210 6.44 -6.04 10.63
C ALA A 210 6.83 -7.07 11.71
N VAL A 211 6.90 -8.33 11.31
CA VAL A 211 7.19 -9.47 12.19
C VAL A 211 8.52 -10.08 11.82
N THR A 212 9.53 -9.85 12.66
CA THR A 212 10.92 -10.31 12.47
C THR A 212 11.31 -11.33 13.53
N LYS A 213 12.26 -12.21 13.23
CA LYS A 213 12.75 -13.24 14.17
C LYS A 213 13.67 -12.67 15.24
N THR A 214 14.55 -11.73 14.87
CA THR A 214 15.62 -11.19 15.71
C THR A 214 15.24 -9.89 16.41
N VAL A 215 14.46 -9.03 15.76
CA VAL A 215 14.05 -7.72 16.31
C VAL A 215 12.65 -7.78 16.95
N GLY A 216 11.88 -8.84 16.65
CA GLY A 216 10.50 -8.99 17.11
C GLY A 216 9.51 -8.18 16.26
N LEU A 217 8.62 -7.45 16.92
CA LEU A 217 7.57 -6.67 16.27
C LEU A 217 7.98 -5.22 16.05
N PHE A 218 7.82 -4.73 14.82
CA PHE A 218 8.29 -3.40 14.40
C PHE A 218 7.20 -2.59 13.71
N HIS A 219 7.12 -1.29 14.02
CA HIS A 219 6.11 -0.39 13.46
C HIS A 219 6.67 1.01 13.21
N VAL A 220 6.28 1.60 12.07
CA VAL A 220 6.54 2.99 11.70
C VAL A 220 5.22 3.66 11.31
N THR A 221 5.00 4.89 11.77
CA THR A 221 3.81 5.67 11.40
C THR A 221 3.92 6.18 9.96
N HIS A 222 2.79 6.51 9.35
CA HIS A 222 2.77 7.06 8.00
C HIS A 222 3.61 8.34 7.88
N ASP A 223 3.54 9.23 8.86
CA ASP A 223 4.29 10.50 8.85
C ASP A 223 5.81 10.32 8.83
N PHE A 224 6.33 9.22 9.38
CA PHE A 224 7.75 8.90 9.41
C PHE A 224 8.21 7.98 8.27
N ALA A 225 7.29 7.42 7.46
CA ALA A 225 7.60 6.43 6.44
C ALA A 225 8.62 6.92 5.41
N GLY A 226 8.48 8.15 4.90
CA GLY A 226 9.43 8.72 3.92
C GLY A 226 10.86 8.86 4.47
N LYS A 227 11.00 9.40 5.69
CA LYS A 227 12.32 9.51 6.33
C LYS A 227 12.94 8.15 6.65
N ALA A 228 12.11 7.19 7.07
CA ALA A 228 12.55 5.83 7.32
C ALA A 228 13.04 5.16 6.02
N PHE A 229 12.34 5.39 4.91
CA PHE A 229 12.73 4.90 3.59
C PHE A 229 14.06 5.50 3.10
N ASP A 230 14.30 6.79 3.31
CA ASP A 230 15.58 7.42 2.94
C ASP A 230 16.77 6.78 3.67
N VAL A 231 16.62 6.53 4.97
CA VAL A 231 17.63 5.84 5.78
C VAL A 231 17.83 4.41 5.26
N LEU A 232 16.73 3.66 5.08
CA LEU A 232 16.76 2.31 4.54
C LEU A 232 17.47 2.24 3.18
N LYS A 233 17.12 3.14 2.25
CA LYS A 233 17.73 3.23 0.92
C LYS A 233 19.24 3.41 1.01
N SER A 234 19.71 4.29 1.91
CA SER A 234 21.15 4.49 2.14
C SER A 234 21.84 3.23 2.65
N PHE A 235 21.25 2.53 3.63
CA PHE A 235 21.79 1.27 4.15
C PHE A 235 21.79 0.16 3.10
N TYR A 236 20.73 0.08 2.29
CA TYR A 236 20.61 -0.88 1.21
C TYR A 236 21.71 -0.71 0.17
N LEU A 237 21.83 0.51 -0.37
CA LEU A 237 22.78 0.81 -1.45
C LEU A 237 24.24 0.78 -0.99
N ASN A 238 24.54 1.26 0.22
CA ASN A 238 25.93 1.43 0.66
C ASN A 238 26.50 0.23 1.43
N GLN A 239 25.66 -0.60 2.07
CA GLN A 239 26.11 -1.65 2.97
C GLN A 239 25.52 -3.02 2.64
N PHE A 240 24.19 -3.16 2.65
CA PHE A 240 23.55 -4.47 2.52
C PHE A 240 23.81 -5.11 1.16
N SER A 241 23.60 -4.37 0.06
CA SER A 241 23.81 -4.90 -1.30
C SER A 241 25.26 -5.33 -1.55
N LYS A 242 26.23 -4.55 -1.04
CA LYS A 242 27.65 -4.89 -1.10
C LYS A 242 27.95 -6.20 -0.37
N LYS A 243 27.47 -6.34 0.87
CA LYS A 243 27.67 -7.59 1.63
C LYS A 243 26.95 -8.77 1.02
N LEU A 244 25.72 -8.59 0.54
CA LEU A 244 24.96 -9.65 -0.12
C LEU A 244 25.72 -10.18 -1.36
N ARG A 245 26.32 -9.27 -2.15
CA ARG A 245 27.17 -9.64 -3.30
C ARG A 245 28.44 -10.38 -2.90
N GLU A 246 29.12 -9.93 -1.84
CA GLU A 246 30.40 -10.50 -1.39
C GLU A 246 30.24 -11.86 -0.69
N GLU A 247 29.22 -11.99 0.16
CA GLU A 247 29.02 -13.14 1.05
C GLU A 247 28.04 -14.19 0.49
N TYR A 248 27.08 -13.80 -0.36
CA TYR A 248 26.01 -14.66 -0.89
C TYR A 248 25.82 -14.49 -2.41
N PRO A 249 26.80 -14.92 -3.23
CA PRO A 249 26.78 -14.70 -4.68
C PRO A 249 25.59 -15.34 -5.39
N ASP A 250 25.15 -16.54 -4.98
CA ASP A 250 24.00 -17.24 -5.59
C ASP A 250 22.69 -16.46 -5.36
N ALA A 251 22.54 -15.92 -4.14
CA ALA A 251 21.41 -15.08 -3.78
C ALA A 251 21.43 -13.78 -4.61
N TRP A 252 22.61 -13.17 -4.78
CA TRP A 252 22.79 -11.99 -5.63
C TRP A 252 22.49 -12.27 -7.11
N GLU A 253 22.87 -13.44 -7.64
CA GLU A 253 22.56 -13.82 -9.04
C GLU A 253 21.04 -13.90 -9.27
N SER A 254 20.29 -14.42 -8.31
CA SER A 254 18.82 -14.43 -8.36
C SER A 254 18.26 -13.00 -8.48
N VAL A 255 18.77 -12.05 -7.68
CA VAL A 255 18.40 -10.63 -7.77
C VAL A 255 18.69 -10.08 -9.16
N LEU A 256 19.89 -10.35 -9.70
CA LEU A 256 20.29 -9.89 -11.03
C LEU A 256 19.38 -10.40 -12.15
N ASN A 257 18.93 -11.66 -12.05
CA ASN A 257 18.04 -12.24 -13.04
C ASN A 257 16.66 -11.57 -13.01
N HIS A 258 16.12 -11.30 -11.83
CA HIS A 258 14.84 -10.58 -11.70
C HIS A 258 14.93 -9.12 -12.16
N ARG A 259 16.05 -8.42 -11.92
CA ARG A 259 16.27 -7.07 -12.47
C ARG A 259 16.14 -7.01 -14.00
N LYS A 260 16.51 -8.08 -14.72
CA LYS A 260 16.39 -8.15 -16.18
C LYS A 260 14.93 -8.22 -16.64
N GLU A 261 14.06 -8.81 -15.82
CA GLU A 261 12.64 -9.00 -16.13
C GLU A 261 11.81 -7.73 -15.90
N PHE A 262 12.32 -6.77 -15.12
CA PHE A 262 11.61 -5.53 -14.82
C PHE A 262 11.29 -4.71 -16.08
N ARG A 263 10.00 -4.41 -16.26
CA ARG A 263 9.47 -3.58 -17.34
C ARG A 263 8.94 -2.27 -16.78
N ILE A 264 9.46 -1.15 -17.28
CA ILE A 264 8.89 0.17 -17.01
C ILE A 264 7.83 0.45 -18.09
N ASP A 265 6.66 0.94 -17.66
CA ASP A 265 5.68 1.53 -18.58
C ASP A 265 6.26 2.83 -19.17
N ASP A 266 6.25 2.96 -20.49
CA ASP A 266 6.74 4.14 -21.21
C ASP A 266 6.10 5.46 -20.73
N ASN A 267 4.90 5.39 -20.13
CA ASN A 267 4.19 6.55 -19.58
C ASN A 267 4.56 6.90 -18.13
N PHE A 268 5.39 6.10 -17.44
CA PHE A 268 5.74 6.35 -16.05
C PHE A 268 6.56 7.65 -15.90
N PRO A 269 6.34 8.46 -14.84
CA PRO A 269 7.16 9.63 -14.58
C PRO A 269 8.63 9.25 -14.32
N LEU A 270 9.57 10.07 -14.82
CA LEU A 270 11.00 9.85 -14.57
C LEU A 270 11.40 10.13 -13.10
N VAL A 271 10.64 10.99 -12.42
CA VAL A 271 10.86 11.33 -11.01
C VAL A 271 10.37 10.17 -10.12
N GLY A 272 11.23 9.71 -9.20
CA GLY A 272 10.90 8.62 -8.27
C GLY A 272 11.07 7.21 -8.84
N ILE A 273 11.60 7.09 -10.08
CA ILE A 273 11.80 5.79 -10.73
C ILE A 273 12.82 4.92 -9.99
N GLU A 274 13.88 5.54 -9.45
CA GLU A 274 14.89 4.88 -8.61
C GLU A 274 14.33 4.30 -7.33
N GLU A 275 13.45 5.04 -6.66
CA GLU A 275 12.80 4.59 -5.43
C GLU A 275 11.92 3.38 -5.72
N ARG A 276 11.18 3.40 -6.83
CA ARG A 276 10.38 2.28 -7.29
C ARG A 276 11.24 1.06 -7.63
N PHE A 277 12.39 1.24 -8.27
CA PHE A 277 13.32 0.15 -8.52
C PHE A 277 13.82 -0.48 -7.22
N VAL A 278 14.18 0.35 -6.22
CA VAL A 278 14.62 -0.14 -4.91
C VAL A 278 13.49 -0.87 -4.18
N SER A 279 12.27 -0.31 -4.14
CA SER A 279 11.11 -0.95 -3.50
C SER A 279 10.80 -2.31 -4.14
N GLU A 280 10.77 -2.38 -5.47
CA GLU A 280 10.47 -3.62 -6.19
C GLU A 280 11.56 -4.67 -5.99
N GLU A 281 12.82 -4.24 -5.99
CA GLU A 281 13.95 -5.12 -5.75
C GLU A 281 13.93 -5.70 -4.34
N LEU A 282 13.66 -4.88 -3.32
CA LEU A 282 13.50 -5.33 -1.95
C LEU A 282 12.36 -6.37 -1.85
N ARG A 283 11.24 -6.12 -2.55
CA ARG A 283 10.08 -7.02 -2.57
C ARG A 283 10.46 -8.39 -3.10
N ILE A 284 11.06 -8.43 -4.29
CA ILE A 284 11.55 -9.66 -4.93
C ILE A 284 12.56 -10.38 -4.05
N ILE A 285 13.49 -9.64 -3.46
CA ILE A 285 14.50 -10.19 -2.57
C ILE A 285 13.85 -10.86 -1.35
N GLY A 286 12.88 -10.19 -0.71
CA GLY A 286 12.21 -10.71 0.48
C GLY A 286 11.34 -11.94 0.21
N GLU A 287 10.77 -12.06 -0.99
CA GLU A 287 9.95 -13.20 -1.40
C GLU A 287 10.79 -14.43 -1.81
N ASN A 288 11.96 -14.21 -2.45
CA ASN A 288 12.68 -15.27 -3.18
C ASN A 288 14.01 -15.75 -2.56
N LEU A 289 14.56 -15.06 -1.55
CA LEU A 289 15.87 -15.43 -0.96
C LEU A 289 15.76 -16.25 0.33
N THR A 290 14.55 -16.65 0.73
CA THR A 290 14.34 -17.43 1.97
C THR A 290 15.14 -18.74 1.94
N GLY A 291 16.00 -18.93 2.94
CA GLY A 291 16.89 -20.10 3.06
C GLY A 291 18.24 -19.98 2.34
N MET A 292 18.47 -18.95 1.52
CA MET A 292 19.78 -18.68 0.90
C MET A 292 20.65 -17.71 1.71
N ILE A 293 20.04 -17.01 2.67
CA ILE A 293 20.66 -15.97 3.49
C ILE A 293 20.31 -16.15 4.98
N PRO A 294 21.13 -15.64 5.93
CA PRO A 294 20.86 -15.77 7.36
C PRO A 294 19.57 -15.09 7.79
N ASP A 295 19.02 -15.52 8.92
CA ASP A 295 17.80 -14.94 9.50
C ASP A 295 17.90 -13.43 9.74
N SER A 296 19.08 -12.88 10.06
CA SER A 296 19.26 -11.43 10.22
C SER A 296 19.13 -10.67 8.89
N TYR A 297 19.55 -11.26 7.77
CA TYR A 297 19.38 -10.64 6.45
C TYR A 297 17.92 -10.77 6.00
N ASN A 298 17.26 -11.90 6.29
CA ASN A 298 15.82 -12.03 6.06
C ASN A 298 15.02 -10.97 6.84
N ASP A 299 15.35 -10.75 8.11
CA ASP A 299 14.71 -9.72 8.92
C ASP A 299 14.95 -8.31 8.38
N PHE A 300 16.15 -8.02 7.86
CA PHE A 300 16.41 -6.75 7.16
C PHE A 300 15.44 -6.55 6.01
N LEU A 301 15.22 -7.59 5.21
CA LEU A 301 14.36 -7.53 4.02
C LEU A 301 12.88 -7.42 4.38
N ILE A 302 12.42 -8.11 5.43
CA ILE A 302 11.07 -7.95 5.96
C ILE A 302 10.81 -6.50 6.37
N LEU A 303 11.74 -5.88 7.10
CA LEU A 303 11.64 -4.47 7.48
C LEU A 303 11.71 -3.55 6.25
N ALA A 304 12.57 -3.88 5.30
CA ALA A 304 12.76 -3.09 4.10
C ALA A 304 11.47 -3.05 3.24
N ASN A 305 10.82 -4.20 3.07
CA ASN A 305 9.55 -4.30 2.36
C ASN A 305 8.44 -3.55 3.08
N TYR A 306 8.31 -3.76 4.39
CA TYR A 306 7.32 -3.07 5.20
C TYR A 306 7.44 -1.53 5.11
N ILE A 307 8.66 -1.00 5.24
CA ILE A 307 8.91 0.45 5.14
C ILE A 307 8.64 0.95 3.72
N SER A 308 9.04 0.19 2.69
CA SER A 308 8.83 0.55 1.28
C SER A 308 7.35 0.61 0.94
N GLU A 309 6.56 -0.40 1.31
CA GLU A 309 5.11 -0.43 1.10
C GLU A 309 4.41 0.73 1.83
N LYS A 310 4.80 1.00 3.08
CA LYS A 310 4.30 2.14 3.85
C LYS A 310 4.61 3.48 3.17
N ASN A 311 5.82 3.65 2.66
CA ASN A 311 6.22 4.84 1.93
C ASN A 311 5.42 5.01 0.63
N ASP A 312 5.23 3.92 -0.12
CA ASP A 312 4.43 3.95 -1.35
C ASP A 312 2.96 4.29 -1.07
N GLN A 313 2.36 3.72 -0.01
CA GLN A 313 1.00 4.08 0.43
C GLN A 313 0.90 5.56 0.82
N GLU A 314 1.88 6.08 1.58
CA GLU A 314 1.96 7.47 2.00
C GLU A 314 2.03 8.42 0.80
N ARG A 315 2.89 8.11 -0.17
CA ARG A 315 3.02 8.85 -1.43
C ARG A 315 1.73 8.84 -2.22
N ILE A 316 1.07 7.69 -2.35
CA ILE A 316 -0.22 7.57 -3.05
C ILE A 316 -1.29 8.41 -2.35
N LEU A 317 -1.35 8.40 -1.02
CA LEU A 317 -2.32 9.19 -0.26
C LEU A 317 -2.06 10.70 -0.39
N ARG A 318 -0.81 11.13 -0.31
CA ARG A 318 -0.42 12.53 -0.56
C ARG A 318 -0.75 12.95 -1.99
N SER A 319 -0.33 12.17 -2.97
CA SER A 319 -0.58 12.46 -4.37
C SER A 319 -2.08 12.54 -4.65
N THR A 320 -2.89 11.60 -4.15
CA THR A 320 -4.34 11.61 -4.35
C THR A 320 -4.99 12.88 -3.78
N ASN A 321 -4.59 13.30 -2.58
CA ASN A 321 -5.12 14.51 -1.95
C ASN A 321 -4.71 15.80 -2.68
N GLU A 322 -3.46 15.88 -3.15
CA GLU A 322 -2.96 16.98 -3.97
C GLU A 322 -3.64 17.00 -5.34
N GLU A 323 -3.78 15.85 -5.99
CA GLU A 323 -4.47 15.67 -7.26
C GLU A 323 -5.93 16.17 -7.18
N LEU A 324 -6.66 15.81 -6.12
CA LEU A 324 -8.03 16.30 -5.92
C LEU A 324 -8.11 17.82 -5.75
N LYS A 325 -7.12 18.44 -5.10
CA LYS A 325 -7.03 19.91 -4.99
C LYS A 325 -6.73 20.54 -6.35
N SER A 326 -5.76 20.00 -7.09
CA SER A 326 -5.39 20.48 -8.42
C SER A 326 -6.55 20.36 -9.41
N ILE A 327 -7.27 19.22 -9.42
CA ILE A 327 -8.48 19.03 -10.25
C ILE A 327 -9.55 20.08 -9.91
N LYS A 328 -9.84 20.31 -8.63
CA LYS A 328 -10.81 21.32 -8.20
C LYS A 328 -10.40 22.72 -8.66
N MET A 329 -9.13 23.08 -8.46
CA MET A 329 -8.57 24.36 -8.88
C MET A 329 -8.70 24.58 -10.39
N LEU A 330 -8.32 23.58 -11.20
CA LEU A 330 -8.45 23.63 -12.66
C LEU A 330 -9.92 23.78 -13.11
N LYS A 331 -10.83 23.01 -12.51
CA LYS A 331 -12.28 23.13 -12.77
C LYS A 331 -12.83 24.51 -12.41
N THR A 332 -12.37 25.09 -11.30
CA THR A 332 -12.74 26.45 -10.91
C THR A 332 -12.23 27.48 -11.92
N MET A 333 -10.95 27.41 -12.33
CA MET A 333 -10.40 28.32 -13.35
C MET A 333 -11.15 28.22 -14.68
N MET A 334 -11.49 27.00 -15.11
CA MET A 334 -12.23 26.77 -16.36
C MET A 334 -13.68 27.27 -16.32
N SER A 335 -14.31 27.30 -15.14
CA SER A 335 -15.72 27.71 -14.98
C SER A 335 -15.90 29.20 -14.70
N MET A 336 -14.84 29.93 -14.36
CA MET A 336 -14.90 31.37 -14.15
C MET A 336 -15.33 32.09 -15.44
N LYS A 337 -16.50 32.75 -15.41
CA LYS A 337 -16.91 33.70 -16.45
C LYS A 337 -16.03 34.94 -16.31
N SER A 338 -14.92 34.95 -17.04
CA SER A 338 -13.99 36.08 -17.09
C SER A 338 -13.63 36.40 -18.53
N ASP A 339 -13.28 37.66 -18.78
CA ASP A 339 -12.79 38.15 -20.08
C ASP A 339 -11.34 37.68 -20.40
N THR A 340 -10.86 36.65 -19.70
CA THR A 340 -9.49 36.15 -19.80
C THR A 340 -9.46 34.76 -20.42
N LEU A 341 -8.28 34.34 -20.88
CA LEU A 341 -8.06 33.01 -21.45
C LEU A 341 -7.99 31.91 -20.39
N SER A 342 -8.30 32.17 -19.12
CA SER A 342 -8.23 31.20 -18.01
C SER A 342 -9.14 29.98 -18.22
N GLN A 343 -10.15 30.10 -19.09
CA GLN A 343 -11.05 29.01 -19.48
C GLN A 343 -10.38 27.94 -20.35
N PHE A 344 -9.23 28.25 -20.97
CA PHE A 344 -8.40 27.34 -21.75
C PHE A 344 -7.07 27.14 -21.03
N VAL A 345 -6.87 25.93 -20.49
CA VAL A 345 -5.69 25.59 -19.71
C VAL A 345 -4.73 24.79 -20.58
N THR A 346 -3.45 25.15 -20.53
CA THR A 346 -2.34 24.39 -21.11
C THR A 346 -1.41 23.98 -19.99
N ILE A 347 -1.19 22.68 -19.81
CA ILE A 347 -0.34 22.09 -18.78
C ILE A 347 0.86 21.46 -19.47
N ASN A 348 2.07 21.94 -19.19
CA ASN A 348 3.28 21.24 -19.55
C ASN A 348 3.67 20.28 -18.42
N LEU A 349 3.45 18.99 -18.63
CA LEU A 349 3.69 17.95 -17.61
C LEU A 349 5.17 17.83 -17.19
N GLU A 350 6.10 18.41 -17.94
CA GLU A 350 7.53 18.41 -17.63
C GLU A 350 7.98 19.64 -16.85
N GLU A 351 7.24 20.76 -16.92
CA GLU A 351 7.59 22.03 -16.25
C GLU A 351 6.64 22.35 -15.09
N ASP A 352 5.36 22.04 -15.23
CA ASP A 352 4.31 22.35 -14.27
C ASP A 352 4.20 21.25 -13.22
N LYS A 353 5.14 21.24 -12.27
CA LYS A 353 5.22 20.23 -11.19
C LYS A 353 3.97 20.13 -10.31
N GLU A 354 3.10 21.13 -10.35
CA GLU A 354 1.82 21.16 -9.62
C GLU A 354 0.76 20.22 -10.21
N PHE A 355 0.96 19.73 -11.44
CA PHE A 355 0.01 18.88 -12.15
C PHE A 355 0.66 17.56 -12.55
N THR A 356 0.11 16.44 -12.06
CA THR A 356 0.59 15.09 -12.39
C THR A 356 -0.08 14.54 -13.65
N HIS A 357 0.52 13.50 -14.25
CA HIS A 357 -0.11 12.73 -15.32
C HIS A 357 -1.51 12.20 -14.93
N SER A 358 -1.68 11.79 -13.66
CA SER A 358 -2.96 11.33 -13.11
C SER A 358 -4.03 12.43 -13.08
N VAL A 359 -3.67 13.68 -12.76
CA VAL A 359 -4.61 14.83 -12.84
C VAL A 359 -5.18 14.96 -14.25
N VAL A 360 -4.30 14.93 -15.25
CA VAL A 360 -4.69 15.03 -16.67
C VAL A 360 -5.56 13.86 -17.11
N ASP A 361 -5.20 12.64 -16.73
CA ASP A 361 -5.98 11.45 -17.09
C ASP A 361 -7.36 11.44 -16.43
N ASN A 362 -7.48 11.91 -15.20
CA ASN A 362 -8.78 12.09 -14.54
C ASN A 362 -9.64 13.14 -15.26
N LEU A 363 -9.06 14.27 -15.66
CA LEU A 363 -9.78 15.29 -16.44
C LEU A 363 -10.14 14.81 -17.85
N ARG A 364 -9.32 13.95 -18.46
CA ARG A 364 -9.62 13.33 -19.76
C ARG A 364 -10.79 12.36 -19.69
N ARG A 365 -11.00 11.71 -18.53
CA ARG A 365 -12.15 10.82 -18.27
C ARG A 365 -13.41 11.60 -17.87
N ASP A 366 -13.30 12.89 -17.60
CA ASP A 366 -14.44 13.73 -17.21
C ASP A 366 -15.30 14.06 -18.44
N PRO A 367 -16.59 13.69 -18.47
CA PRO A 367 -17.46 13.92 -19.61
C PRO A 367 -17.72 15.40 -19.91
N ASP A 368 -17.50 16.29 -18.93
CA ASP A 368 -17.70 17.74 -19.11
C ASP A 368 -16.48 18.41 -19.77
N CYS A 369 -15.33 17.74 -19.87
CA CYS A 369 -14.08 18.31 -20.38
C CYS A 369 -13.74 17.78 -21.77
N ILE A 370 -13.05 18.60 -22.56
CA ILE A 370 -12.35 18.16 -23.77
C ILE A 370 -10.85 18.35 -23.54
N VAL A 371 -10.06 17.34 -23.91
CA VAL A 371 -8.62 17.28 -23.61
C VAL A 371 -7.84 16.75 -24.80
N CYS A 372 -6.75 17.41 -25.19
CA CYS A 372 -5.82 16.90 -26.18
C CYS A 372 -4.37 17.13 -25.76
N ASP A 373 -3.46 16.32 -26.31
CA ASP A 373 -2.03 16.53 -26.16
C ASP A 373 -1.47 17.25 -27.40
N TRP A 374 -0.62 18.24 -27.16
CA TRP A 374 0.14 19.04 -28.10
C TRP A 374 1.64 18.85 -27.84
N TYR A 375 2.42 18.64 -28.90
CA TYR A 375 3.84 18.34 -28.81
C TYR A 375 4.69 19.50 -29.35
N GLU A 376 5.69 19.90 -28.56
CA GLU A 376 6.62 20.98 -28.90
C GLU A 376 8.04 20.65 -28.44
N LYS A 377 8.99 20.54 -29.38
CA LYS A 377 10.44 20.41 -29.11
C LYS A 377 10.79 19.52 -27.91
N GLY A 378 10.31 18.27 -27.94
CA GLY A 378 10.58 17.30 -26.87
C GLY A 378 9.72 17.43 -25.62
N LYS A 379 8.74 18.34 -25.60
CA LYS A 379 7.77 18.52 -24.51
C LYS A 379 6.39 18.04 -24.92
N LYS A 380 5.63 17.55 -23.93
CA LYS A 380 4.21 17.20 -24.05
C LYS A 380 3.36 18.20 -23.25
N ILE A 381 2.54 18.96 -23.96
CA ILE A 381 1.63 19.97 -23.41
C ILE A 381 0.20 19.43 -23.52
N THR A 382 -0.49 19.27 -22.40
CA THR A 382 -1.90 18.92 -22.38
C THR A 382 -2.75 20.19 -22.41
N CYS A 383 -3.63 20.28 -23.41
CA CYS A 383 -4.59 21.37 -23.57
C CYS A 383 -5.98 20.90 -23.14
N LEU A 384 -6.68 21.68 -22.32
CA LEU A 384 -7.99 21.32 -21.78
C LEU A 384 -8.91 22.53 -21.58
N CYS A 385 -10.21 22.31 -21.79
CA CYS A 385 -11.28 23.25 -21.43
C CYS A 385 -12.61 22.52 -21.23
N TYR A 386 -13.62 23.22 -20.69
CA TYR A 386 -14.98 22.69 -20.64
C TYR A 386 -15.59 22.54 -22.04
N LYS A 387 -16.34 21.46 -22.23
CA LYS A 387 -17.10 21.12 -23.44
C LYS A 387 -18.32 22.04 -23.65
N LYS A 388 -18.74 22.78 -22.62
CA LYS A 388 -19.93 23.64 -22.64
C LYS A 388 -19.87 24.64 -23.80
N GLU A 389 -20.98 24.75 -24.53
CA GLU A 389 -21.11 25.62 -25.70
C GLU A 389 -20.73 27.08 -25.38
N GLU A 390 -21.26 27.63 -24.28
CA GLU A 390 -20.93 28.99 -23.83
C GLU A 390 -19.42 29.21 -23.67
N THR A 391 -18.71 28.22 -23.11
CA THR A 391 -17.27 28.29 -22.89
C THR A 391 -16.50 28.29 -24.22
N LEU A 392 -16.87 27.42 -25.15
CA LEU A 392 -16.22 27.35 -26.46
C LEU A 392 -16.43 28.64 -27.26
N PHE A 393 -17.65 29.17 -27.30
CA PHE A 393 -17.92 30.44 -27.95
C PHE A 393 -17.18 31.61 -27.30
N SER A 394 -17.19 31.69 -25.97
CA SER A 394 -16.45 32.68 -25.19
C SER A 394 -14.95 32.66 -25.55
N LEU A 395 -14.34 31.48 -25.55
CA LEU A 395 -12.94 31.31 -25.90
C LEU A 395 -12.64 31.74 -27.33
N ILE A 396 -13.45 31.32 -28.30
CA ILE A 396 -13.27 31.70 -29.71
C ILE A 396 -13.36 33.22 -29.87
N GLN A 397 -14.32 33.87 -29.23
CA GLN A 397 -14.51 35.31 -29.29
C GLN A 397 -13.32 36.05 -28.65
N ILE A 398 -12.93 35.66 -27.43
CA ILE A 398 -11.79 36.24 -26.71
C ILE A 398 -10.49 36.09 -27.51
N MET A 399 -10.23 34.91 -28.09
CA MET A 399 -9.05 34.66 -28.91
C MET A 399 -9.05 35.46 -30.22
N THR A 400 -10.22 35.67 -30.83
CA THR A 400 -10.37 36.41 -32.09
C THR A 400 -10.24 37.93 -31.87
N GLU A 401 -10.88 38.45 -30.83
CA GLU A 401 -11.03 39.91 -30.62
C GLU A 401 -9.94 40.49 -29.72
N LYS A 402 -9.62 39.82 -28.61
CA LYS A 402 -8.72 40.34 -27.57
C LYS A 402 -7.29 39.80 -27.68
N TYR A 403 -7.13 38.54 -28.12
CA TYR A 403 -5.81 37.89 -28.19
C TYR A 403 -5.41 37.37 -29.59
N PRO A 404 -5.69 38.08 -30.70
CA PRO A 404 -5.39 37.59 -32.06
C PRO A 404 -3.88 37.44 -32.34
N PHE A 405 -3.03 38.02 -31.51
CA PHE A 405 -1.57 37.93 -31.60
C PHE A 405 -1.00 36.66 -30.94
N LYS A 406 -1.77 35.93 -30.12
CA LYS A 406 -1.33 34.68 -29.47
C LYS A 406 -1.53 33.48 -30.40
N THR A 407 -0.92 33.51 -31.58
CA THR A 407 -1.16 32.52 -32.64
C THR A 407 -0.89 31.09 -32.21
N ASP A 408 0.14 30.83 -31.38
CA ASP A 408 0.46 29.47 -30.95
C ASP A 408 -0.59 28.90 -29.98
N LEU A 409 -1.10 29.72 -29.05
CA LEU A 409 -2.20 29.32 -28.18
C LEU A 409 -3.48 29.05 -28.98
N ILE A 410 -3.75 29.87 -30.01
CA ILE A 410 -4.89 29.68 -30.91
C ILE A 410 -4.73 28.37 -31.70
N LYS A 411 -3.52 28.04 -32.18
CA LYS A 411 -3.24 26.74 -32.83
C LYS A 411 -3.55 25.58 -31.89
N ASN A 412 -3.10 25.64 -30.64
CA ASN A 412 -3.36 24.60 -29.64
C ASN A 412 -4.87 24.39 -29.43
N PHE A 413 -5.62 25.49 -29.31
CA PHE A 413 -7.07 25.43 -29.15
C PHE A 413 -7.79 24.90 -30.41
N LEU A 414 -7.41 25.38 -31.61
CA LEU A 414 -7.97 24.87 -32.86
C LEU A 414 -7.71 23.36 -33.03
N PHE A 415 -6.51 22.90 -32.67
CA PHE A 415 -6.16 21.48 -32.70
C PHE A 415 -7.00 20.66 -31.72
N LEU A 416 -7.23 21.15 -30.49
CA LEU A 416 -8.13 20.55 -29.51
C LEU A 416 -9.55 20.35 -30.07
N VAL A 417 -10.15 21.44 -30.55
CA VAL A 417 -11.52 21.44 -31.10
C VAL A 417 -11.62 20.49 -32.30
N LYS A 418 -10.58 20.42 -33.13
CA LYS A 418 -10.54 19.51 -34.27
C LYS A 418 -10.39 18.03 -33.87
N LYS A 419 -9.54 17.72 -32.89
CA LYS A 419 -9.31 16.35 -32.40
C LYS A 419 -10.57 15.79 -31.72
N GLU A 420 -11.23 16.62 -30.93
CA GLU A 420 -12.46 16.28 -30.20
C GLU A 420 -13.73 16.56 -31.01
N LYS A 421 -13.63 16.66 -32.35
CA LYS A 421 -14.76 16.99 -33.24
C LYS A 421 -15.97 16.05 -33.05
N ASN A 422 -15.73 14.77 -32.71
CA ASN A 422 -16.81 13.81 -32.47
C ASN A 422 -17.62 14.19 -31.22
N GLU A 423 -16.95 14.63 -30.15
CA GLU A 423 -17.57 15.04 -28.89
C GLU A 423 -18.38 16.33 -29.04
N ILE A 424 -17.93 17.25 -29.89
CA ILE A 424 -18.60 18.53 -30.17
C ILE A 424 -19.33 18.56 -31.52
N GLY A 425 -19.63 17.40 -32.10
CA GLY A 425 -20.16 17.28 -33.47
C GLY A 425 -21.47 18.05 -33.70
N LEU A 426 -22.35 18.10 -32.67
CA LEU A 426 -23.60 18.86 -32.72
C LEU A 426 -23.37 20.38 -32.85
N LEU A 427 -22.27 20.92 -32.30
CA LEU A 427 -21.93 22.33 -32.42
C LEU A 427 -21.45 22.66 -33.84
N TYR A 428 -20.68 21.77 -34.46
CA TYR A 428 -20.23 21.94 -35.86
C TYR A 428 -21.36 21.97 -36.89
N GLN A 429 -22.53 21.42 -36.56
CA GLN A 429 -23.73 21.50 -37.40
C GLN A 429 -24.39 22.88 -37.36
N ARG A 430 -24.08 23.72 -36.36
CA ARG A 430 -24.62 25.08 -36.24
C ARG A 430 -23.84 26.04 -37.16
N PRO A 431 -24.51 26.77 -38.06
CA PRO A 431 -23.86 27.73 -38.96
C PRO A 431 -23.06 28.82 -38.24
N GLU A 432 -23.56 29.28 -37.09
CA GLU A 432 -22.94 30.33 -36.27
C GLU A 432 -21.59 29.88 -35.69
N PHE A 433 -21.53 28.66 -35.15
CA PHE A 433 -20.29 28.07 -34.64
C PHE A 433 -19.28 27.87 -35.77
N LYS A 434 -19.73 27.33 -36.91
CA LYS A 434 -18.89 27.13 -38.10
C LYS A 434 -18.26 28.44 -38.58
N ASN A 435 -19.05 29.51 -38.69
CA ASN A 435 -18.56 30.81 -39.13
C ASN A 435 -17.54 31.41 -38.14
N THR A 436 -17.80 31.30 -36.83
CA THR A 436 -16.90 31.82 -35.79
C THR A 436 -15.57 31.05 -35.75
N ILE A 437 -15.60 29.73 -35.91
CA ILE A 437 -14.38 28.91 -36.07
C ILE A 437 -13.59 29.30 -37.32
N LEU A 438 -14.25 29.54 -38.46
CA LEU A 438 -13.56 29.98 -39.69
C LEU A 438 -12.85 31.33 -39.51
N LYS A 439 -13.46 32.27 -38.78
CA LYS A 439 -12.82 33.54 -38.42
C LYS A 439 -11.58 33.30 -37.55
N LEU A 440 -11.67 32.44 -36.54
CA LEU A 440 -10.53 32.11 -35.67
C LEU A 440 -9.40 31.42 -36.45
N LYS A 441 -9.74 30.45 -37.32
CA LYS A 441 -8.78 29.81 -38.24
C LYS A 441 -8.07 30.84 -39.10
N TYR A 442 -8.81 31.80 -39.68
CA TYR A 442 -8.19 32.87 -40.46
C TYR A 442 -7.25 33.72 -39.60
N VAL A 443 -7.65 34.16 -38.40
CA VAL A 443 -6.77 34.92 -37.49
C VAL A 443 -5.45 34.18 -37.23
N CYS A 444 -5.53 32.86 -37.04
CA CYS A 444 -4.40 31.98 -36.80
C CYS A 444 -3.46 31.82 -38.01
N TYR A 445 -4.03 31.55 -39.19
CA TYR A 445 -3.28 31.13 -40.38
C TYR A 445 -3.10 32.22 -41.45
N LYS A 446 -3.64 33.44 -41.26
CA LYS A 446 -3.61 34.54 -42.26
C LYS A 446 -2.24 34.86 -42.85
N ASN A 447 -1.16 34.56 -42.14
CA ASN A 447 0.21 34.81 -42.59
C ASN A 447 0.67 33.80 -43.64
N ASN A 448 0.13 32.58 -43.61
CA ASN A 448 0.43 31.51 -44.57
C ASN A 448 -0.45 31.59 -45.83
N LEU A 449 -1.55 32.36 -45.75
CA LEU A 449 -2.50 32.51 -46.85
C LEU A 449 -2.07 33.56 -47.88
N SER A 450 -2.56 33.37 -49.11
CA SER A 450 -2.35 34.29 -50.23
C SER A 450 -2.91 35.70 -49.97
N TRP A 451 -2.43 36.69 -50.70
CA TRP A 451 -2.99 38.05 -50.66
C TRP A 451 -4.48 38.08 -51.04
N PHE A 452 -4.93 37.22 -51.96
CA PHE A 452 -6.33 37.12 -52.37
C PHE A 452 -7.22 36.65 -51.22
N SER A 453 -6.72 35.71 -50.41
CA SER A 453 -7.42 35.24 -49.21
C SER A 453 -7.65 36.36 -48.19
N LYS A 454 -6.73 37.34 -48.11
CA LYS A 454 -6.87 38.52 -47.25
C LYS A 454 -7.96 39.46 -47.76
N VAL A 455 -8.10 39.61 -49.08
CA VAL A 455 -9.20 40.39 -49.70
C VAL A 455 -10.55 39.74 -49.41
N LEU A 456 -10.66 38.41 -49.54
CA LEU A 456 -11.90 37.67 -49.22
C LEU A 456 -12.31 37.83 -47.75
N ALA A 457 -11.36 37.85 -46.82
CA ALA A 457 -11.64 38.08 -45.40
C ALA A 457 -12.16 39.50 -45.13
N ILE A 458 -11.63 40.52 -45.81
CA ILE A 458 -12.13 41.92 -45.73
C ILE A 458 -13.58 42.01 -46.21
N LEU A 459 -13.93 41.26 -47.25
CA LEU A 459 -15.29 41.18 -47.78
C LEU A 459 -16.24 40.31 -46.92
N GLY A 460 -15.75 39.74 -45.82
CA GLY A 460 -16.53 38.85 -44.94
C GLY A 460 -16.83 37.47 -45.54
N ALA A 461 -16.21 37.12 -46.67
CA ALA A 461 -16.44 35.89 -47.41
C ALA A 461 -15.64 34.69 -46.86
N TYR A 462 -15.66 34.48 -45.54
CA TYR A 462 -14.87 33.44 -44.85
C TYR A 462 -15.21 32.01 -45.33
N GLY A 463 -16.42 31.76 -45.81
CA GLY A 463 -16.80 30.47 -46.39
C GLY A 463 -15.99 30.08 -47.63
N MET A 464 -15.51 31.06 -48.41
CA MET A 464 -14.62 30.81 -49.56
C MET A 464 -13.19 30.48 -49.16
N LEU A 465 -12.83 30.70 -47.89
CA LEU A 465 -11.51 30.39 -47.33
C LEU A 465 -11.44 29.01 -46.68
N GLU A 466 -12.57 28.32 -46.52
CA GLU A 466 -12.68 27.06 -45.77
C GLU A 466 -11.66 26.02 -46.23
N THR A 467 -11.56 25.77 -47.53
CA THR A 467 -10.61 24.78 -48.09
C THR A 467 -9.15 25.14 -47.83
N SER A 468 -8.77 26.41 -47.95
CA SER A 468 -7.40 26.86 -47.69
C SER A 468 -7.06 26.80 -46.20
N LEU A 469 -8.01 27.13 -45.33
CA LEU A 469 -7.84 27.03 -43.87
C LEU A 469 -7.77 25.59 -43.38
N ASP A 470 -8.55 24.70 -44.00
CA ASP A 470 -8.50 23.26 -43.71
C ASP A 470 -7.18 22.62 -44.17
N HIS A 471 -6.57 23.13 -45.23
CA HIS A 471 -5.23 22.73 -45.65
C HIS A 471 -4.18 23.08 -44.57
N GLU A 472 -4.15 24.32 -44.10
CA GLU A 472 -3.22 24.76 -43.04
C GLU A 472 -3.43 24.00 -41.72
N GLU A 473 -4.69 23.70 -41.38
CA GLU A 473 -5.01 22.85 -40.23
C GLU A 473 -4.47 21.42 -40.42
N SER A 474 -4.58 20.85 -41.63
CA SER A 474 -4.04 19.52 -41.95
C SER A 474 -2.51 19.47 -41.87
N VAL A 475 -1.82 20.53 -42.30
CA VAL A 475 -0.36 20.66 -42.13
C VAL A 475 0.01 20.65 -40.65
N THR A 476 -0.71 21.44 -39.84
CA THR A 476 -0.51 21.48 -38.38
C THR A 476 -0.72 20.09 -37.75
N GLN A 477 -1.73 19.34 -38.19
CA GLN A 477 -1.97 17.98 -37.70
C GLN A 477 -0.81 17.03 -38.05
N PHE A 478 -0.29 17.11 -39.28
CA PHE A 478 0.83 16.28 -39.71
C PHE A 478 2.12 16.60 -38.94
N GLU A 479 2.40 17.89 -38.69
CA GLU A 479 3.51 18.31 -37.83
C GLU A 479 3.38 17.74 -36.41
N GLN A 480 2.17 17.76 -35.83
CA GLN A 480 1.93 17.22 -34.49
C GLN A 480 2.14 15.70 -34.42
N LEU A 481 1.72 14.94 -35.44
CA LEU A 481 2.01 13.50 -35.51
C LEU A 481 3.51 13.21 -35.57
N THR A 482 4.25 13.98 -36.35
CA THR A 482 5.71 13.84 -36.45
C THR A 482 6.38 14.09 -35.10
N ARG A 483 5.99 15.17 -34.42
CA ARG A 483 6.51 15.52 -33.09
C ARG A 483 6.12 14.53 -32.00
N GLU A 484 4.93 13.93 -32.09
CA GLU A 484 4.51 12.87 -31.18
C GLU A 484 5.42 11.64 -31.28
N ILE A 485 5.77 11.23 -32.51
CA ILE A 485 6.68 10.11 -32.75
C ILE A 485 8.06 10.42 -32.16
N GLU A 486 8.61 11.59 -32.46
CA GLU A 486 9.91 12.03 -31.92
C GLU A 486 9.92 12.07 -30.39
N TYR A 487 8.83 12.56 -29.77
CA TYR A 487 8.68 12.59 -28.32
C TYR A 487 8.73 11.18 -27.71
N LYS A 488 7.94 10.25 -28.26
CA LYS A 488 7.88 8.86 -27.80
C LYS A 488 9.23 8.15 -27.95
N GLU A 489 9.92 8.35 -29.07
CA GLU A 489 11.25 7.78 -29.27
C GLU A 489 12.29 8.33 -28.29
N ASN A 490 12.28 9.64 -28.04
CA ASN A 490 13.19 10.26 -27.09
C ASN A 490 12.92 9.79 -25.66
N ARG A 491 11.65 9.67 -25.26
CA ARG A 491 11.26 9.16 -23.94
C ARG A 491 11.70 7.71 -23.75
N LYS A 492 11.51 6.86 -24.76
CA LYS A 492 11.99 5.47 -24.76
C LYS A 492 13.52 5.40 -24.58
N LYS A 493 14.29 6.20 -25.31
CA LYS A 493 15.75 6.28 -25.17
C LYS A 493 16.19 6.72 -23.78
N GLN A 494 15.48 7.66 -23.15
CA GLN A 494 15.76 8.09 -21.78
C GLN A 494 15.50 6.98 -20.76
N LEU A 495 14.38 6.27 -20.89
CA LEU A 495 14.05 5.13 -20.03
C LEU A 495 15.05 3.98 -20.19
N GLU A 496 15.45 3.68 -21.43
CA GLU A 496 16.50 2.70 -21.71
C GLU A 496 17.84 3.11 -21.10
N LYS A 497 18.19 4.41 -21.12
CA LYS A 497 19.39 4.92 -20.46
C LYS A 497 19.32 4.72 -18.95
N ILE A 498 18.23 5.09 -18.29
CA ILE A 498 18.05 4.89 -16.84
C ILE A 498 18.13 3.41 -16.49
N ARG A 499 17.45 2.56 -17.27
CA ARG A 499 17.53 1.10 -17.11
C ARG A 499 18.95 0.59 -17.28
N SER A 500 19.69 1.10 -18.25
CA SER A 500 21.09 0.71 -18.47
C SER A 500 22.01 1.14 -17.33
N VAL A 501 21.74 2.27 -16.67
CA VAL A 501 22.48 2.69 -15.46
C VAL A 501 22.14 1.77 -14.30
N TRP A 502 20.85 1.48 -14.08
CA TRP A 502 20.39 0.53 -13.06
C TRP A 502 20.98 -0.88 -13.23
N LEU A 503 21.10 -1.32 -14.49
CA LEU A 503 21.76 -2.57 -14.87
C LEU A 503 23.31 -2.46 -14.92
N GLY A 504 23.87 -1.25 -15.00
CA GLY A 504 25.28 -0.96 -15.26
C GLY A 504 26.11 -0.68 -14.01
N GLU A 505 25.50 -0.15 -12.94
CA GLU A 505 26.09 -0.08 -11.58
C GLU A 505 26.47 -1.48 -11.03
N ILE A 506 26.13 -2.54 -11.77
CA ILE A 506 26.40 -3.96 -11.52
C ILE A 506 27.82 -4.37 -11.95
N GLN A 507 28.48 -3.65 -12.89
CA GLN A 507 29.79 -4.07 -13.42
C GLN A 507 30.98 -3.25 -12.90
N SER A 508 30.75 -2.07 -12.33
CA SER A 508 31.81 -1.10 -12.02
C SER A 508 31.91 -0.67 -10.56
N ASN A 509 31.27 -1.37 -9.63
CA ASN A 509 31.53 -1.30 -8.18
C ASN A 509 31.25 -2.68 -7.57
#